data_AF-A0A661FL43-F1
#
_entry.id   AF-A0A661FL43-F1
#
_cell.length_a   1.000
_cell.length_b   1.000
_cell.length_c   1.000
_cell.angle_alpha   90.00
_cell.angle_beta   90.00
_cell.angle_gamma   90.00
#
_symmetry.space_group_name_H-M   'P 1'
#
loop_
_entity.id
_entity.type
_entity.pdbx_description
1 polymer ?
#
loop_
_entity_poly.entity_id
_entity_poly.type
_entity_poly.pdbx_seq_one_letter_code
_entity_poly.pdbx_strand_id
1 'polypeptide(L)'
;MSKLTVKNHDRDIAGYQYIYPVISRRSGGLSIGINFNTNNACNWRCVYCQVPDLTIGAAPELDFDLLATELSDFLQDVLHGSFYDRYQLEPEMRVIKDIAISGNGEPTSVKEFTKAIATIIRLVEQAKIPDPFQYILISNGSLMHKA
;
A
#
# COMPACT_ATOMS: atom_id res chain seq x y z
N MET A 1 -5.88 -20.82 1.86
CA MET A 1 -5.42 -19.43 1.62
C MET A 1 -5.65 -19.11 0.15
N SER A 2 -6.28 -17.99 -0.20
CA SER A 2 -6.44 -17.61 -1.62
C SER A 2 -5.07 -17.32 -2.22
N LYS A 3 -4.86 -17.67 -3.49
CA LYS A 3 -3.60 -17.39 -4.20
C LYS A 3 -3.56 -15.90 -4.57
N LEU A 4 -2.46 -15.21 -4.26
CA LEU A 4 -2.19 -13.88 -4.79
C LEU A 4 -1.87 -14.03 -6.28
N THR A 5 -2.64 -13.35 -7.12
CA THR A 5 -2.43 -13.42 -8.57
C THR A 5 -2.62 -12.04 -9.16
N VAL A 6 -2.22 -11.90 -10.41
CA VAL A 6 -2.49 -10.72 -11.23
C VAL A 6 -3.97 -10.38 -11.44
N LYS A 7 -4.90 -11.27 -11.02
CA LYS A 7 -6.35 -11.07 -11.06
C LYS A 7 -6.96 -10.97 -9.66
N ASN A 8 -6.21 -11.33 -8.62
CA ASN A 8 -6.67 -11.31 -7.23
C ASN A 8 -5.81 -10.32 -6.44
N HIS A 9 -6.39 -9.16 -6.17
CA HIS A 9 -5.79 -8.07 -5.41
C HIS A 9 -6.42 -7.93 -4.01
N ASP A 10 -6.90 -9.05 -3.46
CA ASP A 10 -7.43 -9.09 -2.10
C ASP A 10 -6.40 -8.48 -1.13
N ARG A 11 -6.77 -7.38 -0.50
CA ARG A 11 -5.88 -6.60 0.36
C ARG A 11 -5.66 -7.27 1.70
N ASP A 12 -6.63 -8.08 2.14
CA ASP A 12 -6.61 -8.74 3.45
C ASP A 12 -5.77 -10.03 3.43
N ILE A 13 -5.27 -10.42 2.26
CA ILE A 13 -4.56 -11.69 2.03
C ILE A 13 -3.28 -11.84 2.86
N ALA A 14 -2.70 -10.72 3.30
CA ALA A 14 -1.50 -10.67 4.13
C ALA A 14 -1.82 -10.44 5.62
N GLY A 15 -3.07 -10.11 5.97
CA GLY A 15 -3.53 -9.92 7.35
C GLY A 15 -3.05 -8.63 8.02
N TYR A 16 -2.52 -7.67 7.27
CA TYR A 16 -2.10 -6.36 7.76
C TYR A 16 -3.23 -5.32 7.62
N GLN A 17 -3.24 -4.32 8.50
CA GLN A 17 -4.23 -3.25 8.51
C GLN A 17 -3.94 -2.19 7.44
N TYR A 18 -2.69 -1.79 7.26
CA TYR A 18 -2.29 -0.74 6.32
C TYR A 18 -1.65 -1.30 5.05
N ILE A 19 -0.85 -2.36 5.19
CA ILE A 19 0.00 -2.88 4.11
C ILE A 19 -0.70 -3.99 3.34
N TYR A 20 -0.59 -3.99 2.02
CA TYR A 20 -1.09 -5.11 1.23
C TYR A 20 -0.27 -5.35 -0.05
N PRO A 21 -0.12 -6.61 -0.47
CA PRO A 21 0.65 -6.93 -1.68
C PRO A 21 -0.19 -6.81 -2.96
N VAL A 22 0.40 -6.29 -4.03
CA VAL A 22 -0.19 -6.26 -5.36
C VAL A 22 0.79 -6.82 -6.39
N ILE A 23 0.44 -7.93 -7.02
CA ILE A 23 1.22 -8.44 -8.16
C ILE A 23 0.73 -7.77 -9.44
N SER A 24 1.54 -6.86 -9.97
CA SER A 24 1.23 -6.02 -11.12
C SER A 24 1.79 -6.61 -12.40
N ARG A 25 0.91 -6.95 -13.36
CA ARG A 25 1.34 -7.30 -14.74
C ARG A 25 1.97 -6.13 -15.47
N ARG A 26 1.54 -4.91 -15.16
CA ARG A 26 2.00 -3.70 -15.86
C ARG A 26 3.41 -3.32 -15.41
N SER A 27 3.65 -3.40 -14.10
CA SER A 27 4.96 -3.11 -13.50
C SER A 27 5.91 -4.31 -13.58
N GLY A 28 5.38 -5.53 -13.75
CA GLY A 28 6.16 -6.76 -13.86
C GLY A 28 6.74 -7.23 -12.52
N GLY A 29 5.98 -7.12 -11.42
CA GLY A 29 6.43 -7.54 -10.10
C GLY A 29 5.48 -7.15 -8.97
N LEU A 30 6.02 -7.07 -7.76
CA LEU A 30 5.30 -6.69 -6.54
C LEU A 30 5.27 -5.16 -6.38
N SER A 31 4.06 -4.61 -6.27
CA SER A 31 3.77 -3.29 -5.75
C SER A 31 3.30 -3.44 -4.30
N ILE A 32 3.87 -2.65 -3.38
CA ILE A 32 3.50 -2.65 -1.96
C ILE A 32 2.45 -1.56 -1.77
N GLY A 33 1.20 -1.94 -1.56
CA GLY A 33 0.10 -1.01 -1.32
C GLY A 33 0.02 -0.57 0.13
N ILE A 34 -0.36 0.69 0.35
CA ILE A 34 -0.62 1.27 1.67
C ILE A 34 -1.99 1.95 1.68
N ASN A 35 -2.92 1.45 2.50
CA ASN A 35 -4.27 1.98 2.66
C ASN A 35 -4.42 2.77 3.96
N PHE A 36 -4.36 4.11 3.91
CA PHE A 36 -4.65 4.94 5.08
C PHE A 36 -6.14 5.02 5.43
N ASN A 37 -7.04 4.85 4.46
CA ASN A 37 -8.48 4.97 4.65
C ASN A 37 -9.10 3.62 5.01
N THR A 38 -8.66 3.01 6.11
CA THR A 38 -9.14 1.69 6.58
C THR A 38 -10.62 1.70 7.01
N ASN A 39 -11.18 2.90 7.21
CA ASN A 39 -12.59 3.13 7.56
C ASN A 39 -13.53 3.24 6.35
N ASN A 40 -13.05 2.99 5.13
CA ASN A 40 -13.80 3.17 3.88
C ASN A 40 -14.44 4.57 3.76
N ALA A 41 -13.71 5.62 4.20
CA ALA A 41 -14.16 6.99 4.05
C ALA A 41 -13.35 7.72 2.97
N CYS A 42 -14.03 8.47 2.10
CA CYS A 42 -13.40 9.35 1.12
C CYS A 42 -14.13 10.69 1.08
N ASN A 43 -13.40 11.77 0.82
CA ASN A 43 -13.96 13.12 0.72
C ASN A 43 -14.48 13.43 -0.69
N TRP A 44 -14.36 12.48 -1.62
CA TRP A 44 -14.71 12.64 -3.01
C TRP A 44 -15.59 11.48 -3.49
N ARG A 45 -16.59 11.80 -4.31
CA ARG A 45 -17.56 10.83 -4.84
C ARG A 45 -17.29 10.56 -6.31
N CYS A 46 -16.23 9.81 -6.61
CA CYS A 46 -16.04 9.30 -7.98
C CYS A 46 -17.26 8.44 -8.37
N VAL A 47 -17.91 8.76 -9.48
CA VAL A 47 -19.12 8.06 -9.95
C VAL A 47 -18.89 6.57 -10.25
N TYR A 48 -17.63 6.19 -10.43
CA TYR A 48 -17.16 4.83 -10.71
C TYR A 48 -16.51 4.15 -9.50
N CYS A 49 -16.57 4.74 -8.30
CA CYS A 49 -15.94 4.14 -7.11
C CYS A 49 -16.65 2.84 -6.73
N GLN A 50 -15.87 1.77 -6.53
CA GLN A 50 -16.36 0.44 -6.17
C GLN A 50 -15.90 0.00 -4.76
N VAL A 51 -15.41 0.93 -3.95
CA VAL A 51 -15.11 0.64 -2.55
C VAL A 51 -16.42 0.30 -1.83
N PRO A 52 -16.56 -0.90 -1.23
CA PRO A 52 -17.78 -1.30 -0.56
C PRO A 52 -18.03 -0.40 0.65
N ASP A 53 -19.31 -0.09 0.89
CA ASP A 53 -19.76 0.70 2.03
C ASP A 53 -19.05 2.05 2.19
N LEU A 54 -18.63 2.65 1.05
CA LEU A 54 -17.92 3.92 1.05
C LEU A 54 -18.78 5.03 1.68
N THR A 55 -18.24 5.66 2.72
CA THR A 55 -18.83 6.81 3.40
C THR A 55 -18.12 8.10 3.01
N ILE A 56 -18.81 9.23 3.17
CA ILE A 56 -18.20 10.55 3.02
C ILE A 56 -17.40 10.85 4.28
N GLY A 57 -16.10 11.11 4.14
CA GLY A 57 -15.23 11.44 5.27
C GLY A 57 -13.75 11.54 4.92
N ALA A 58 -12.91 11.46 5.94
CA ALA A 58 -11.46 11.49 5.82
C ALA A 58 -10.84 10.19 6.37
N ALA A 59 -9.56 9.98 6.09
CA ALA A 59 -8.79 8.94 6.73
C ALA A 59 -8.83 9.11 8.26
N PRO A 60 -8.86 8.00 9.03
CA PRO A 60 -8.75 8.05 10.48
C PRO A 60 -7.35 8.54 10.88
N GLU A 61 -7.16 8.76 12.18
CA GLU A 61 -5.83 8.98 12.73
C GLU A 61 -4.95 7.74 12.47
N LEU A 62 -3.71 7.96 12.03
CA LEU A 62 -2.78 6.87 11.76
C LEU A 62 -2.11 6.43 13.05
N ASP A 63 -2.09 5.12 13.26
CA ASP A 63 -1.17 4.49 14.18
C ASP A 63 0.19 4.33 13.48
N PHE A 64 1.12 5.22 13.81
CA PHE A 64 2.45 5.25 13.20
C PHE A 64 3.32 4.07 13.61
N ASP A 65 3.16 3.58 14.83
CA ASP A 65 3.94 2.45 15.33
C ASP A 65 3.48 1.18 14.60
N LEU A 66 2.16 0.98 14.48
CA LEU A 66 1.60 -0.12 13.70
C LEU A 66 2.02 -0.02 12.23
N LEU A 67 1.87 1.14 11.58
CA LEU A 67 2.31 1.32 10.19
C LEU A 67 3.79 0.95 10.00
N ALA A 68 4.64 1.36 10.93
CA ALA A 68 6.07 1.08 10.86
C ALA A 68 6.38 -0.41 11.06
N THR A 69 5.73 -1.04 12.04
CA THR A 69 5.86 -2.49 12.29
C THR A 69 5.40 -3.30 11.10
N GLU A 70 4.19 -3.06 10.58
CA GLU A 70 3.65 -3.82 9.45
C GLU A 70 4.52 -3.67 8.20
N LEU A 71 4.98 -2.46 7.88
CA LEU A 71 5.83 -2.24 6.72
C LEU A 71 7.20 -2.91 6.88
N SER A 72 7.80 -2.84 8.08
CA SER A 72 9.07 -3.50 8.36
C SER A 72 8.95 -5.02 8.25
N ASP A 73 7.92 -5.61 8.85
CA ASP A 73 7.68 -7.05 8.82
C ASP A 73 7.40 -7.55 7.40
N PHE A 74 6.60 -6.80 6.64
CA PHE A 74 6.31 -7.12 5.25
C PHE A 74 7.57 -7.03 4.37
N LEU A 75 8.38 -5.97 4.50
CA LEU A 75 9.64 -5.85 3.77
C LEU A 75 10.61 -6.98 4.12
N GLN A 76 10.71 -7.35 5.39
CA GLN A 76 11.54 -8.47 5.84
C GLN A 76 11.09 -9.80 5.21
N ASP A 77 9.79 -10.08 5.19
CA ASP A 77 9.24 -11.32 4.60
C ASP A 77 9.44 -11.37 3.07
N VAL A 78 9.33 -10.22 2.40
CA VAL A 78 9.55 -10.11 0.95
C VAL A 78 11.02 -10.28 0.59
N LEU A 79 11.93 -9.61 1.30
CA LEU A 79 13.36 -9.59 0.95
C LEU A 79 14.12 -10.83 1.43
N HIS A 80 13.73 -11.37 2.58
CA HIS A 80 14.51 -12.39 3.28
C HIS A 80 13.67 -13.58 3.75
N GLY A 81 12.35 -13.45 3.71
CA GLY A 81 11.43 -14.50 4.13
C GLY A 81 10.95 -15.37 2.99
N SER A 82 9.72 -15.87 3.15
CA SER A 82 9.15 -16.88 2.26
C SER A 82 8.01 -16.32 1.41
N PHE A 83 7.84 -15.00 1.35
CA PHE A 83 6.68 -14.36 0.72
C PHE A 83 6.43 -14.89 -0.70
N TYR A 84 7.45 -14.87 -1.56
CA TYR A 84 7.32 -15.29 -2.95
C TYR A 84 6.99 -16.77 -3.10
N ASP A 85 7.55 -17.62 -2.25
CA ASP A 85 7.27 -19.07 -2.26
C ASP A 85 5.88 -19.38 -1.70
N ARG A 86 5.48 -18.70 -0.62
CA ARG A 86 4.16 -18.82 0.02
C ARG A 86 3.04 -18.54 -0.98
N TYR A 87 3.22 -17.56 -1.86
CA TYR A 87 2.26 -17.22 -2.91
C TYR A 87 2.55 -17.86 -4.28
N GLN A 88 3.59 -18.70 -4.38
CA GLN A 88 3.98 -19.43 -5.60
C GLN A 88 4.13 -18.49 -6.81
N LEU A 89 4.90 -17.41 -6.64
CA LEU A 89 5.12 -16.42 -7.69
C LEU A 89 6.23 -16.88 -8.62
N GLU A 90 6.00 -16.71 -9.93
CA GLU A 90 6.98 -16.99 -10.98
C GLU A 90 8.25 -16.15 -10.78
N PRO A 91 9.45 -16.67 -11.09
CA PRO A 91 10.73 -15.99 -10.84
C PRO A 91 10.78 -14.55 -11.36
N GLU A 92 10.19 -14.28 -12.53
CA GLU A 92 10.21 -12.96 -13.17
C GLU A 92 9.38 -11.92 -12.40
N MET A 93 8.44 -12.37 -11.57
CA MET A 93 7.59 -11.51 -10.76
C MET A 93 8.15 -11.30 -9.34
N ARG A 94 9.28 -11.94 -8.99
CA ARG A 94 9.91 -11.88 -7.66
C ARG A 94 10.79 -10.65 -7.50
N VAL A 95 10.23 -9.48 -7.79
CA VAL A 95 10.91 -8.19 -7.72
C VAL A 95 9.97 -7.16 -7.14
N ILE A 96 10.47 -6.35 -6.20
CA ILE A 96 9.75 -5.18 -5.70
C ILE A 96 9.89 -4.08 -6.75
N LYS A 97 8.77 -3.55 -7.22
CA LYS A 97 8.72 -2.50 -8.25
C LYS A 97 8.51 -1.13 -7.64
N ASP A 98 7.60 -1.05 -6.69
CA ASP A 98 7.14 0.21 -6.15
C ASP A 98 6.46 0.04 -4.79
N ILE A 99 6.33 1.15 -4.08
CA ILE A 99 5.45 1.31 -2.93
C ILE A 99 4.43 2.40 -3.26
N ALA A 100 3.15 2.09 -3.07
CA ALA A 100 2.04 2.91 -3.49
C ALA A 100 1.14 3.25 -2.31
N ILE A 101 1.06 4.53 -1.96
CA ILE A 101 -0.01 5.04 -1.10
C ILE A 101 -1.28 5.03 -1.95
N SER A 102 -2.11 4.02 -1.72
CA SER A 102 -3.30 3.69 -2.49
C SER A 102 -4.28 2.98 -1.58
N GLY A 103 -5.42 3.61 -1.33
CA GLY A 103 -6.36 3.18 -0.32
C GLY A 103 -7.80 3.14 -0.78
N ASN A 104 -8.71 3.00 0.17
CA ASN A 104 -10.16 3.04 -0.05
C ASN A 104 -10.71 4.48 -0.11
N GLY A 105 -9.87 5.48 0.11
CA GLY A 105 -10.25 6.88 0.06
C GLY A 105 -9.10 7.79 -0.34
N GLU A 106 -9.22 9.07 -0.01
CA GLU A 106 -8.21 10.07 -0.33
C GLU A 106 -7.07 10.04 0.70
N PRO A 107 -5.87 9.54 0.36
CA PRO A 107 -4.80 9.40 1.34
C PRO A 107 -4.30 10.74 1.91
N THR A 108 -4.38 11.84 1.14
CA THR A 108 -3.98 13.17 1.63
C THR A 108 -4.96 13.78 2.63
N SER A 109 -6.02 13.06 3.00
CA SER A 109 -6.92 13.43 4.10
C SER A 109 -6.40 13.04 5.49
N VAL A 110 -5.31 12.27 5.57
CA VAL A 110 -4.59 12.00 6.83
C VAL A 110 -4.02 13.30 7.40
N LYS A 111 -4.21 13.55 8.70
CA LYS A 111 -3.72 14.77 9.38
C LYS A 111 -2.20 14.95 9.30
N GLU A 112 -1.45 13.88 9.52
CA GLU A 112 0.01 13.86 9.61
C GLU A 112 0.64 13.21 8.36
N PHE A 113 0.16 13.56 7.17
CA PHE A 113 0.52 12.90 5.92
C PHE A 113 2.03 12.98 5.61
N THR A 114 2.66 14.13 5.85
CA THR A 114 4.10 14.33 5.64
C THR A 114 4.94 13.46 6.59
N LYS A 115 4.49 13.27 7.83
CA LYS A 115 5.10 12.33 8.78
C LYS A 115 4.94 10.88 8.32
N ALA A 116 3.82 10.52 7.71
CA ALA A 116 3.59 9.19 7.16
C ALA A 116 4.55 8.91 5.99
N ILE A 117 4.70 9.87 5.07
CA ILE A 117 5.68 9.79 3.98
C ILE A 117 7.10 9.62 4.53
N ALA A 118 7.52 10.46 5.49
CA ALA A 118 8.86 10.36 6.08
C ALA A 118 9.11 9.00 6.74
N THR A 119 8.09 8.44 7.40
CA THR A 119 8.14 7.10 8.00
C THR A 119 8.35 6.02 6.94
N ILE A 120 7.58 6.08 5.85
CA ILE A 120 7.67 5.12 4.74
C ILE A 120 9.04 5.18 4.06
N ILE A 121 9.50 6.39 3.69
CA ILE A 121 10.80 6.61 3.04
C ILE A 121 11.93 6.04 3.90
N ARG A 122 11.95 6.38 5.20
CA ARG A 122 12.98 5.88 6.13
C ARG A 122 13.05 4.36 6.15
N LEU A 123 11.91 3.67 6.20
CA LEU A 123 11.86 2.21 6.25
C LEU A 123 12.28 1.56 4.92
N VAL A 124 11.87 2.13 3.78
CA VAL A 124 12.26 1.66 2.45
C VAL A 124 13.75 1.86 2.21
N GLU A 125 14.32 3.00 2.61
CA GLU A 125 15.76 3.26 2.52
C GLU A 125 16.58 2.28 3.37
N GLN A 126 16.10 1.94 4.58
CA GLN A 126 16.72 0.93 5.44
C GLN A 126 16.71 -0.46 4.80
N ALA A 127 15.67 -0.77 4.02
CA ALA A 127 15.53 -2.03 3.30
C ALA A 127 16.44 -2.14 2.05
N LYS A 128 17.04 -1.03 1.60
CA LYS A 128 18.02 -0.99 0.49
C LYS A 128 17.53 -1.69 -0.78
N ILE A 129 16.28 -1.44 -1.16
CA ILE A 129 15.67 -2.01 -2.36
C ILE A 129 16.42 -1.48 -3.60
N PRO A 130 16.91 -2.34 -4.51
CA PRO A 130 17.69 -1.91 -5.66
C PRO A 130 16.84 -1.22 -6.72
N ASP A 131 17.48 -0.33 -7.49
CA ASP A 131 16.85 0.32 -8.64
C ASP A 131 16.58 -0.65 -9.80
N PRO A 132 15.52 -0.40 -10.61
CA PRO A 132 14.58 0.72 -10.47
C PRO A 132 13.47 0.45 -9.45
N PHE A 133 13.30 1.37 -8.50
CA PHE A 133 12.21 1.39 -7.51
C PHE A 133 11.45 2.73 -7.57
N GLN A 134 10.14 2.72 -7.29
CA GLN A 134 9.32 3.94 -7.35
C GLN A 134 8.48 4.14 -6.08
N TYR A 135 8.36 5.42 -5.67
CA TYR A 135 7.35 5.87 -4.72
C TYR A 135 6.15 6.40 -5.50
N ILE A 136 4.94 5.91 -5.17
CA ILE A 136 3.71 6.24 -5.88
C ILE A 136 2.68 6.79 -4.89
N LEU A 137 2.01 7.87 -5.27
CA LEU A 137 0.84 8.41 -4.59
C LEU A 137 -0.35 8.37 -5.56
N ILE A 138 -1.43 7.70 -5.18
CA ILE A 138 -2.70 7.72 -5.92
C ILE A 138 -3.67 8.61 -5.16
N SER A 139 -4.10 9.70 -5.79
CA SER A 139 -4.95 10.72 -5.17
C SER A 139 -5.98 11.26 -6.15
N ASN A 140 -7.12 11.70 -5.64
CA ASN A 140 -8.10 12.51 -6.35
C ASN A 140 -7.71 13.99 -6.46
N GLY A 141 -6.64 14.40 -5.78
CA GLY A 141 -6.05 15.75 -5.84
C GLY A 141 -6.74 16.82 -4.98
N SER A 142 -7.87 16.51 -4.34
CA SER A 142 -8.70 17.49 -3.63
C SER A 142 -8.03 18.16 -2.42
N LEU A 143 -7.05 17.50 -1.79
CA LEU A 143 -6.38 18.00 -0.57
C LEU A 143 -4.87 18.18 -0.75
N MET A 144 -4.36 18.18 -1.98
CA MET A 144 -2.92 18.28 -2.25
C MET A 144 -2.28 19.59 -1.76
N HIS A 145 -3.10 20.63 -1.54
CA HIS A 145 -2.70 21.93 -1.01
C HIS A 145 -2.54 21.96 0.52
N LYS A 146 -2.94 20.90 1.24
CA LYS A 146 -2.90 20.83 2.70
C LYS A 146 -1.70 20.06 3.26
N ALA A 147 -0.98 19.34 2.41
CA ALA A 147 0.17 18.50 2.77
C ALA A 147 1.45 19.32 2.97
#